data_AF-A0A3C1G3Z1-F1
#
_entry.id   AF-A0A3C1G3Z1-F1
#
_cell.length_a   1.000
_cell.length_b   1.000
_cell.length_c   1.000
_cell.angle_alpha   90.00
_cell.angle_beta   90.00
_cell.angle_gamma   90.00
#
_symmetry.space_group_name_H-M   'P 1'
#
loop_
_entity.id
_entity.type
_entity.pdbx_description
1 polymer ?
#
loop_
_entity_poly.entity_id
_entity_poly.type
_entity_poly.pdbx_seq_one_letter_code
_entity_poly.pdbx_strand_id
1 'polypeptide(L)' 'MNTYENIVILNASLSDEEIETTTGKIKDLITNSGGEILKADAWGRKKLAYEV' A
#
# COMPACT_ATOMS: atom_id res chain seq x y z
N MET A 1 -3.90 19.94 -11.03
CA MET A 1 -3.66 18.49 -10.93
C MET A 1 -3.00 18.26 -9.59
N ASN A 2 -3.60 17.46 -8.72
CA ASN A 2 -3.11 17.28 -7.36
C ASN A 2 -2.39 15.94 -7.29
N THR A 3 -1.16 15.96 -6.79
CA THR A 3 -0.38 14.75 -6.53
C THR A 3 -0.55 14.39 -5.07
N TYR A 4 -0.92 13.15 -4.80
CA TYR A 4 -1.09 12.63 -3.46
C TYR A 4 -0.07 11.52 -3.20
N GLU A 5 0.41 11.46 -1.98
CA GLU A 5 1.26 10.38 -1.49
C GLU A 5 0.53 9.67 -0.35
N ASN A 6 0.42 8.35 -0.45
CA ASN A 6 -0.27 7.53 0.54
C ASN A 6 0.67 6.42 1.03
N ILE A 7 0.72 6.25 2.34
CA ILE A 7 1.47 5.18 2.99
C ILE A 7 0.47 4.27 3.69
N VAL A 8 0.54 2.98 3.36
CA VAL A 8 -0.29 1.94 3.97
C VAL A 8 0.60 1.02 4.80
N ILE A 9 0.22 0.83 6.06
CA ILE A 9 0.88 -0.11 6.97
C ILE A 9 -0.03 -1.33 7.09
N LEU A 10 0.49 -2.50 6.71
CA LEU A 10 -0.19 -3.78 6.82
C LEU A 10 0.27 -4.52 8.08
N ASN A 11 -0.60 -5.38 8.61
CA ASN A 11 -0.27 -6.18 9.78
C ASN A 11 0.85 -7.20 9.43
N ALA A 12 1.86 -7.31 10.30
CA ALA A 12 3.01 -8.19 10.11
C ALA A 12 2.68 -9.70 10.21
N SER A 13 1.50 -10.07 10.70
CA SER A 13 1.01 -11.44 10.77
C SER A 13 0.47 -11.97 9.43
N LEU A 14 0.27 -11.09 8.44
CA LEU A 14 -0.20 -11.48 7.10
C LEU A 14 0.89 -12.21 6.31
N SER A 15 0.48 -13.14 5.47
CA SER A 15 1.35 -13.81 4.51
C SER A 15 1.71 -12.90 3.33
N ASP A 16 2.79 -13.22 2.60
CA ASP A 16 3.22 -12.43 1.46
C ASP A 16 2.15 -12.38 0.34
N GLU A 17 1.41 -13.48 0.13
CA GLU A 17 0.28 -13.54 -0.83
C GLU A 17 -0.88 -12.61 -0.44
N GLU A 18 -1.20 -12.52 0.85
CA GLU A 18 -2.25 -11.61 1.35
C GLU A 18 -1.82 -10.14 1.22
N ILE A 19 -0.54 -9.85 1.41
CA ILE A 19 0.04 -8.52 1.23
C ILE A 19 -0.05 -8.09 -0.23
N GLU A 20 0.32 -8.96 -1.17
CA GLU A 20 0.21 -8.68 -2.61
C GLU A 20 -1.25 -8.50 -3.04
N THR A 21 -2.14 -9.37 -2.57
CA THR A 21 -3.59 -9.28 -2.86
C THR A 21 -4.17 -7.97 -2.36
N THR A 22 -3.85 -7.57 -1.13
CA THR A 22 -4.35 -6.33 -0.53
C THR A 22 -3.78 -5.10 -1.23
N THR A 23 -2.49 -5.13 -1.55
CA THR A 23 -1.83 -4.07 -2.32
C THR A 23 -2.45 -3.92 -3.71
N GLY A 24 -2.75 -5.03 -4.38
CA GLY A 24 -3.46 -5.04 -5.67
C GLY A 24 -4.83 -4.38 -5.56
N LYS A 25 -5.65 -4.77 -4.58
CA LYS A 25 -6.98 -4.16 -4.34
C LYS A 25 -6.91 -2.65 -4.13
N ILE A 26 -5.89 -2.17 -3.42
CA ILE A 26 -5.71 -0.73 -3.19
C ILE A 26 -5.36 -0.01 -4.50
N LYS A 27 -4.46 -0.59 -5.31
CA LYS A 27 -4.12 -0.04 -6.63
C LYS A 27 -5.33 0.00 -7.54
N ASP A 28 -6.11 -1.09 -7.57
CA ASP A 28 -7.32 -1.19 -8.37
C ASP A 28 -8.38 -0.18 -7.95
N LEU A 29 -8.53 0.08 -6.64
CA LEU A 29 -9.42 1.11 -6.12
C LEU A 29 -9.03 2.50 -6.66
N ILE A 30 -7.73 2.81 -6.65
CA ILE A 30 -7.19 4.10 -7.11
C ILE A 30 -7.41 4.28 -8.61
N THR A 31 -7.09 3.25 -9.41
CA THR A 31 -7.26 3.30 -10.87
C THR A 31 -8.73 3.34 -11.28
N ASN A 32 -9.60 2.55 -10.63
CA ASN A 32 -11.04 2.58 -10.87
C ASN A 32 -11.69 3.92 -10.51
N SER A 33 -11.11 4.66 -9.55
CA SER A 33 -11.57 6.00 -9.17
C SER A 33 -11.07 7.10 -10.14
N GLY A 34 -10.40 6.75 -11.23
CA GLY A 34 -9.86 7.68 -12.22
C GLY A 34 -8.51 8.30 -11.83
N GLY A 35 -7.82 7.73 -10.84
CA GLY A 35 -6.48 8.13 -10.43
C GLY A 35 -5.39 7.40 -11.22
N GLU A 36 -4.26 8.08 -11.47
CA GLU A 36 -3.07 7.48 -12.07
C GLU A 36 -2.01 7.23 -11.01
N ILE A 37 -1.43 6.01 -11.01
CA ILE A 37 -0.35 5.65 -10.09
C ILE A 37 0.98 6.06 -10.73
N LEU A 38 1.57 7.15 -10.26
CA LEU A 38 2.87 7.64 -10.74
C LEU A 38 4.04 6.79 -10.23
N LYS A 39 3.96 6.35 -8.97
CA LYS A 39 5.00 5.53 -8.32
C LYS A 39 4.36 4.66 -7.25
N ALA A 40 4.77 3.40 -7.20
CA ALA A 40 4.48 2.49 -6.09
C ALA A 40 5.80 1.94 -5.57
N ASP A 41 5.97 1.93 -4.25
CA ASP A 41 7.18 1.44 -3.59
C ASP A 41 6.79 0.49 -2.46
N ALA A 42 7.46 -0.67 -2.40
CA ALA A 42 7.17 -1.72 -1.44
C ALA A 42 8.31 -1.78 -0.41
N TRP A 43 8.06 -1.24 0.78
CA TRP A 43 9.09 -1.14 1.82
C TRP A 43 9.36 -2.43 2.59
N GLY A 44 8.57 -3.48 2.34
CA GLY A 44 8.65 -4.76 3.03
C GLY A 44 8.37 -4.64 4.54
N ARG A 45 8.92 -5.59 5.31
CA ARG A 45 8.78 -5.60 6.76
C ARG A 45 9.77 -4.64 7.41
N LYS A 46 9.25 -3.59 8.06
CA LYS A 46 10.03 -2.66 8.88
C LYS A 46 9.51 -2.67 10.32
N LYS A 47 10.44 -2.61 11.28
CA LYS A 47 10.09 -2.46 12.70
C LYS A 47 9.72 -1.01 12.97
N LEU A 48 8.55 -0.78 13.54
CA LEU A 48 8.10 0.55 13.94
C LEU A 48 8.89 1.02 15.16
N ALA A 49 9.10 2.33 15.26
CA ALA A 49 9.85 2.94 16.36
C ALA A 49 9.09 2.83 17.70
N TYR A 50 7.77 2.66 17.65
CA TYR A 50 6.87 2.52 18.79
C TYR A 50 5.69 1.61 18.40
N GLU A 51 4.96 1.14 19.41
CA GLU A 51 3.77 0.31 19.24
C GLU A 51 2.58 1.16 18.74
N VAL A 52 1.77 0.61 17.82
CA VAL A 52 0.66 1.30 17.15
C VAL A 52 -0.65 1.10 17.89
#